data_AF-U5H161-F1
#
_entry.id   AF-U5H161-F1
#
_cell.length_a   1.000
_cell.length_b   1.000
_cell.length_c   1.000
_cell.angle_alpha   90.00
_cell.angle_beta   90.00
_cell.angle_gamma   90.00
#
_symmetry.space_group_name_H-M   'P 1'
#
loop_
_entity.id
_entity.type
_entity.pdbx_description
1 polymer ?
#
loop_
_entity_poly.entity_id
_entity_poly.type
_entity_poly.pdbx_seq_one_letter_code
_entity_poly.pdbx_strand_id
1 'polypeptide(L)'
;MAEFSRLVVPKPPRTSIESEQKSESVYWKSYKSPIFIKSYAPVTHVQFSPSSPHRYIVTSGSRLQIYSPKTNRVVKTIARFKETATSGEIRHDGKLCVAGDHSGAVQVFDINSRAILRTIKAHKQTVHTTKFSPGSGTQILTTSSDTTVRLFDLSTSANVRIYPRHTDYVRCASFVPSSPSLVFSGAYDGTVRLWDSRQAERDGQVWLGKHGKPVDEVLVGDNGTLACSAGGPILRIWDLLGATTSSITTVDHTGDEAPEYEDDERLDTGTSYCVRALSNHQKSITSLCWAEAENGEKRVLSGALDGLVKVYDPQNNWKVRHTMRYGGQVMSLAVSPNSSHLVAGLSDGSLSIRTRVASKKAGLPTEFKPPSYDALLAGAAAGGVVYEGKEAMEGMGAFEGEQKMGKDRKKKLMEWDRMLKNFRYGDALDSVLRKGITTPTTFALLEELIHRDGLTIALANRNDLSLEPILKFLVQHITNPRHCILASDVANALIEIYTPTLGLSPLVDGLFNRLRRKVDEELKFQRELIAVRGALDMVFASSQQGNKRAVAINAITV
;
A
#
# COMPACT_ATOMS: atom_id res chain seq x y z
N MET A 1 -42.18 5.19 29.13
CA MET A 1 -41.61 3.97 28.52
C MET A 1 -40.25 4.33 27.96
N ALA A 2 -39.16 3.79 28.51
CA ALA A 2 -37.82 4.05 27.99
C ALA A 2 -37.71 3.51 26.56
N GLU A 3 -37.24 4.34 25.63
CA GLU A 3 -37.00 3.95 24.24
C GLU A 3 -35.92 2.86 24.19
N PHE A 4 -36.24 1.69 23.62
CA PHE A 4 -35.28 0.60 23.49
C PHE A 4 -34.19 0.96 22.48
N SER A 5 -32.97 1.19 22.98
CA SER A 5 -31.78 1.34 22.16
C SER A 5 -31.22 -0.03 21.77
N ARG A 6 -30.75 -0.14 20.52
CA ARG A 6 -30.10 -1.36 20.01
C ARG A 6 -28.80 -1.61 20.77
N LEU A 7 -28.48 -2.89 20.95
CA LEU A 7 -27.19 -3.32 21.47
C LEU A 7 -26.02 -2.72 20.67
N VAL A 8 -25.34 -1.75 21.26
CA VAL A 8 -24.12 -1.17 20.71
C VAL A 8 -22.97 -2.05 21.17
N VAL A 9 -22.48 -2.91 20.28
CA VAL A 9 -21.27 -3.68 20.57
C VAL A 9 -20.14 -2.69 20.85
N PRO A 10 -19.55 -2.68 22.06
CA PRO A 10 -18.44 -1.81 22.36
C PRO A 10 -17.31 -2.12 21.38
N LYS A 11 -17.03 -1.18 20.48
CA LYS A 11 -15.81 -1.24 19.69
C LYS A 11 -14.70 -0.83 20.65
N PRO A 12 -13.60 -1.59 20.76
CA PRO A 12 -12.55 -1.28 21.71
C PRO A 12 -12.05 0.16 21.46
N PRO A 13 -11.72 0.93 22.51
CA PRO A 13 -11.03 2.19 22.34
C PRO A 13 -9.70 1.88 21.64
N ARG A 14 -9.59 2.31 20.40
CA ARG A 14 -8.36 2.14 19.62
C ARG A 14 -7.55 3.41 19.77
N THR A 15 -6.24 3.25 19.94
CA THR A 15 -5.34 4.38 19.71
C THR A 15 -5.48 4.80 18.24
N SER A 16 -5.43 6.10 17.97
CA SER A 16 -5.58 6.65 16.61
C SER A 16 -4.59 6.00 15.63
N ILE A 17 -3.36 5.76 16.08
CA ILE A 17 -2.27 5.16 15.31
C ILE A 17 -2.59 3.72 14.87
N GLU A 18 -3.13 2.88 15.76
CA GLU A 18 -3.52 1.51 15.41
C GLU A 18 -4.71 1.48 14.43
N SER A 19 -5.58 2.48 14.51
CA SER A 19 -6.74 2.60 13.63
C SER A 19 -6.33 2.93 12.19
N GLU A 20 -5.35 3.82 12.02
CA GLU A 20 -4.79 4.21 10.72
C GLU A 20 -3.95 3.09 10.10
N GLN A 21 -3.07 2.45 10.87
CA GLN A 21 -2.29 1.31 10.37
C GLN A 21 -3.21 0.17 9.92
N LYS A 22 -4.32 -0.03 10.62
CA LYS A 22 -5.31 -1.05 10.26
C LYS A 22 -6.14 -0.67 9.05
N SER A 23 -6.56 0.60 8.89
CA SER A 23 -7.30 1.04 7.70
C SER A 23 -6.42 0.91 6.44
N GLU A 24 -5.17 1.35 6.51
CA GLU A 24 -4.22 1.19 5.41
C GLU A 24 -3.89 -0.29 5.14
N SER A 25 -3.71 -1.10 6.17
CA SER A 25 -3.52 -2.55 5.95
C SER A 25 -4.76 -3.16 5.28
N VAL A 26 -5.97 -2.72 5.60
CA VAL A 26 -7.20 -3.17 4.94
C VAL A 26 -7.24 -2.70 3.49
N TYR A 27 -6.85 -1.45 3.23
CA TYR A 27 -6.71 -0.89 1.88
C TYR A 27 -5.79 -1.75 1.02
N TRP A 28 -4.57 -2.02 1.48
CA TRP A 28 -3.60 -2.81 0.73
C TRP A 28 -4.01 -4.29 0.59
N LYS A 29 -4.73 -4.83 1.59
CA LYS A 29 -5.36 -6.17 1.50
C LYS A 29 -6.56 -6.21 0.54
N SER A 30 -7.12 -5.06 0.15
CA SER A 30 -8.23 -5.01 -0.80
C SER A 30 -7.80 -5.26 -2.25
N TYR A 31 -6.50 -5.18 -2.56
CA TYR A 31 -5.90 -5.74 -3.78
C TYR A 31 -5.95 -7.27 -3.74
N LYS A 32 -7.10 -7.82 -4.11
CA LYS A 32 -7.41 -9.25 -4.12
C LYS A 32 -7.18 -9.85 -5.50
N SER A 33 -7.34 -11.19 -5.58
CA SER A 33 -7.26 -12.00 -6.81
C SER A 33 -5.99 -11.75 -7.65
N PRO A 34 -4.82 -12.23 -7.18
CA PRO A 34 -3.64 -12.23 -8.02
C PRO A 34 -3.87 -13.13 -9.24
N ILE A 35 -3.89 -12.55 -10.43
CA ILE A 35 -3.86 -13.28 -11.70
C ILE A 35 -2.40 -13.47 -12.04
N PHE A 36 -2.00 -14.73 -12.25
CA PHE A 36 -0.66 -15.08 -12.70
C PHE A 36 -0.69 -15.32 -14.21
N ILE A 37 0.06 -14.52 -14.95
CA ILE A 37 0.27 -14.71 -16.39
C ILE A 37 1.72 -15.10 -16.58
N LYS A 38 1.97 -16.29 -17.13
CA LYS A 38 3.33 -16.76 -17.40
C LYS A 38 3.82 -16.18 -18.74
N SER A 39 4.89 -15.42 -18.69
CA SER A 39 5.67 -14.99 -19.85
C SER A 39 6.87 -15.90 -20.06
N TYR A 40 7.44 -15.83 -21.27
CA TYR A 40 8.55 -16.70 -21.69
C TYR A 40 9.89 -16.35 -21.02
N ALA A 41 10.09 -15.08 -20.67
CA ALA A 41 11.32 -14.56 -20.10
C ALA A 41 11.03 -13.74 -18.83
N PRO A 42 12.04 -13.44 -17.99
CA PRO A 42 11.89 -12.56 -16.84
C PRO A 42 11.29 -11.21 -17.24
N VAL A 43 10.38 -10.69 -16.42
CA VAL A 43 9.76 -9.39 -16.67
C VAL A 43 10.71 -8.30 -16.19
N THR A 44 11.26 -7.53 -17.12
CA THR A 44 12.30 -6.53 -16.83
C THR A 44 11.73 -5.18 -16.42
N HIS A 45 10.65 -4.74 -17.07
CA HIS A 45 10.01 -3.45 -16.79
C HIS A 45 8.51 -3.51 -17.02
N VAL A 46 7.75 -2.84 -16.15
CA VAL A 46 6.30 -2.67 -16.28
C VAL A 46 5.97 -1.20 -16.08
N GLN A 47 5.10 -0.65 -16.93
CA GLN A 47 4.67 0.75 -16.83
C GLN A 47 3.25 0.96 -17.32
N PHE A 48 2.48 1.76 -16.60
CA PHE A 48 1.13 2.18 -16.98
C PHE A 48 1.15 3.44 -17.83
N SER A 49 0.17 3.56 -18.74
CA SER A 49 -0.12 4.80 -19.44
C SER A 49 -0.79 5.79 -18.49
N PRO A 50 -0.31 7.05 -18.44
CA PRO A 50 -0.99 8.10 -17.68
C PRO A 50 -2.40 8.38 -18.19
N SER A 51 -2.63 8.28 -19.50
CA SER A 51 -3.94 8.48 -20.12
C SER A 51 -4.89 7.30 -19.92
N SER A 52 -6.18 7.60 -19.78
CA SER A 52 -7.24 6.59 -19.84
C SER A 52 -7.26 5.97 -21.26
N PRO A 53 -7.36 4.64 -21.42
CA PRO A 53 -7.84 3.63 -20.48
C PRO A 53 -6.74 2.94 -19.64
N HIS A 54 -5.62 3.60 -19.33
CA HIS A 54 -4.53 3.09 -18.47
C HIS A 54 -3.96 1.74 -18.92
N ARG A 55 -3.70 1.59 -20.22
CA ARG A 55 -3.00 0.41 -20.76
C ARG A 55 -1.62 0.34 -20.13
N TYR A 56 -1.10 -0.86 -19.91
CA TYR A 56 0.26 -1.01 -19.40
C TYR A 56 1.11 -1.88 -20.30
N ILE A 57 2.39 -1.55 -20.37
CA ILE A 57 3.40 -2.32 -21.08
C ILE A 57 4.11 -3.22 -20.09
N VAL A 58 4.35 -4.45 -20.54
CA VAL A 58 5.18 -5.44 -19.88
C VAL A 58 6.29 -5.78 -20.85
N THR A 59 7.53 -5.60 -20.41
CA THR A 59 8.73 -5.95 -21.18
C THR A 59 9.25 -7.30 -20.70
N SER A 60 9.38 -8.25 -21.60
CA SER A 60 9.83 -9.61 -21.30
C SER A 60 10.66 -10.16 -22.47
N GLY A 61 11.97 -10.28 -22.28
CA GLY A 61 12.89 -10.78 -23.31
C GLY A 61 12.88 -9.88 -24.55
N SER A 62 12.73 -10.46 -25.75
CA SER A 62 12.67 -9.72 -27.02
C SER A 62 11.26 -9.22 -27.40
N ARG A 63 10.34 -9.13 -26.43
CA ARG A 63 8.94 -8.77 -26.68
C ARG A 63 8.44 -7.72 -25.70
N LEU A 64 7.65 -6.79 -26.22
CA LEU A 64 6.81 -5.89 -25.44
C LEU A 64 5.36 -6.30 -25.60
N GLN A 65 4.66 -6.47 -24.49
CA GLN A 65 3.26 -6.81 -24.47
C GLN A 65 2.46 -5.68 -23.84
N ILE A 66 1.46 -5.19 -24.56
CA ILE A 66 0.55 -4.16 -24.10
C ILE A 66 -0.70 -4.85 -23.58
N TYR A 67 -1.04 -4.61 -22.33
CA TYR A 67 -2.20 -5.17 -21.66
C TYR A 67 -3.31 -4.12 -21.47
N SER A 68 -4.55 -4.59 -21.53
CA SER A 68 -5.72 -3.78 -21.13
C SER A 68 -6.02 -4.03 -19.66
N PRO A 69 -6.14 -3.00 -18.80
CA PRO A 69 -6.42 -3.20 -17.37
C PRO A 69 -7.81 -3.79 -17.13
N LYS A 70 -8.82 -3.44 -17.94
CA LYS A 70 -10.20 -3.91 -17.76
C LYS A 70 -10.34 -5.42 -17.93
N THR A 71 -9.61 -6.01 -18.87
CA THR A 71 -9.72 -7.44 -19.21
C THR A 71 -8.50 -8.25 -18.78
N ASN A 72 -7.40 -7.60 -18.39
CA ASN A 72 -6.08 -8.20 -18.12
C ASN A 72 -5.58 -9.11 -19.25
N ARG A 73 -6.01 -8.85 -20.49
CA ARG A 73 -5.55 -9.58 -21.68
C ARG A 73 -4.55 -8.74 -22.46
N VAL A 74 -3.67 -9.44 -23.18
CA VAL A 74 -2.74 -8.83 -24.12
C VAL A 74 -3.54 -8.25 -25.28
N VAL A 75 -3.44 -6.94 -25.48
CA VAL A 75 -4.00 -6.22 -26.63
C VAL A 75 -3.07 -6.37 -27.82
N LYS A 76 -1.76 -6.25 -27.59
CA LYS A 76 -0.76 -6.21 -28.65
C LYS A 76 0.58 -6.74 -28.17
N THR A 77 1.28 -7.42 -29.07
CA THR A 77 2.67 -7.85 -28.87
C THR A 77 3.56 -7.22 -29.94
N ILE A 78 4.66 -6.60 -29.53
CA ILE A 78 5.69 -6.03 -30.39
C ILE A 78 6.95 -6.89 -30.21
N ALA A 79 7.44 -7.47 -31.30
CA ALA A 79 8.56 -8.42 -31.30
C ALA A 79 9.55 -8.12 -32.45
N ARG A 80 9.83 -6.83 -32.68
CA ARG A 80 10.66 -6.35 -33.82
C ARG A 80 12.08 -5.99 -33.39
N PHE A 81 12.46 -6.38 -32.19
CA PHE A 81 13.77 -6.12 -31.61
C PHE A 81 14.78 -7.14 -32.11
N LYS A 82 16.00 -6.68 -32.37
CA LYS A 82 17.10 -7.56 -32.79
C LYS A 82 17.58 -8.40 -31.62
N GLU A 83 17.64 -7.77 -30.45
CA GLU A 83 18.09 -8.36 -29.19
C GLU A 83 16.96 -8.29 -28.15
N THR A 84 17.25 -8.61 -26.90
CA THR A 84 16.30 -8.41 -25.79
C THR A 84 15.97 -6.92 -25.59
N ALA A 85 14.70 -6.63 -25.37
CA ALA A 85 14.21 -5.31 -25.00
C ALA A 85 14.29 -5.17 -23.47
N THR A 86 14.77 -4.03 -22.98
CA THR A 86 15.04 -3.81 -21.55
C THR A 86 13.92 -3.05 -20.87
N SER A 87 13.51 -1.93 -21.45
CA SER A 87 12.47 -1.04 -20.95
C SER A 87 11.47 -0.68 -22.04
N GLY A 88 10.21 -0.52 -21.65
CA GLY A 88 9.15 -0.04 -22.52
C GLY A 88 8.29 0.99 -21.80
N GLU A 89 8.14 2.17 -22.39
CA GLU A 89 7.35 3.27 -21.85
C GLU A 89 6.27 3.73 -22.82
N ILE A 90 5.07 4.03 -22.30
CA ILE A 90 4.00 4.69 -23.04
C ILE A 90 4.08 6.19 -22.79
N ARG A 91 3.99 6.99 -23.85
CA ARG A 91 3.89 8.46 -23.76
C ARG A 91 2.61 8.88 -23.03
N HIS A 92 2.63 10.04 -22.39
CA HIS A 92 1.47 10.62 -21.67
C HIS A 92 0.15 10.66 -22.48
N ASP A 93 0.22 10.75 -23.81
CA ASP A 93 -0.95 10.75 -24.70
C ASP A 93 -1.54 9.35 -24.96
N GLY A 94 -0.81 8.28 -24.62
CA GLY A 94 -1.24 6.90 -24.82
C GLY A 94 -1.16 6.40 -26.26
N LYS A 95 -0.52 7.15 -27.17
CA LYS A 95 -0.42 6.77 -28.60
C LYS A 95 0.95 6.20 -28.95
N LEU A 96 2.02 6.76 -28.41
CA LEU A 96 3.38 6.31 -28.70
C LEU A 96 3.92 5.43 -27.58
N CYS A 97 4.76 4.46 -27.95
CA CYS A 97 5.63 3.80 -27.00
C CYS A 97 7.09 3.81 -27.47
N VAL A 98 8.01 3.88 -26.51
CA VAL A 98 9.46 3.80 -26.73
C VAL A 98 9.96 2.55 -26.05
N ALA A 99 10.92 1.90 -26.68
CA ALA A 99 11.66 0.82 -26.06
C ALA A 99 13.14 0.84 -26.41
N GLY A 100 13.96 0.43 -25.44
CA GLY A 100 15.39 0.25 -25.58
C GLY A 100 15.77 -1.23 -25.74
N ASP A 101 16.77 -1.48 -26.58
CA ASP A 101 17.33 -2.81 -26.81
C ASP A 101 18.71 -2.97 -26.18
N HIS A 102 19.10 -4.23 -25.96
CA HIS A 102 20.50 -4.57 -25.64
C HIS A 102 21.49 -4.19 -26.75
N SER A 103 21.04 -4.04 -28.00
CA SER A 103 21.90 -3.61 -29.11
C SER A 103 22.32 -2.13 -29.08
N GLY A 104 21.77 -1.34 -28.15
CA GLY A 104 21.99 0.11 -28.11
C GLY A 104 21.01 0.94 -28.95
N ALA A 105 20.11 0.27 -29.68
CA ALA A 105 19.03 0.92 -30.42
C ALA A 105 17.85 1.27 -29.50
N VAL A 106 17.23 2.41 -29.77
CA VAL A 106 15.97 2.85 -29.18
C VAL A 106 14.95 2.95 -30.29
N GLN A 107 13.85 2.22 -30.17
CA GLN A 107 12.80 2.17 -31.17
C GLN A 107 11.53 2.82 -30.64
N VAL A 108 10.89 3.61 -31.49
CA VAL A 108 9.62 4.27 -31.21
C VAL A 108 8.53 3.64 -32.08
N PHE A 109 7.45 3.24 -31.44
CA PHE A 109 6.31 2.59 -32.08
C PHE A 109 5.04 3.40 -31.85
N ASP A 110 4.12 3.25 -32.79
CA ASP A 110 2.72 3.59 -32.55
C ASP A 110 2.02 2.42 -31.85
N ILE A 111 1.22 2.71 -30.84
CA ILE A 111 0.44 1.70 -30.11
C ILE A 111 -0.69 1.16 -30.98
N ASN A 112 -1.23 1.96 -31.90
CA ASN A 112 -2.30 1.53 -32.81
C ASN A 112 -1.70 0.73 -33.98
N SER A 113 -0.71 1.27 -34.70
CA SER A 113 -0.05 0.61 -35.83
C SER A 113 1.08 -0.36 -35.44
N ARG A 114 1.30 -1.45 -36.18
CA ARG A 114 2.45 -2.35 -35.97
C ARG A 114 3.77 -1.80 -36.54
N ALA A 115 3.76 -0.59 -37.10
CA ALA A 115 4.91 0.03 -37.71
C ALA A 115 5.89 0.60 -36.67
N ILE A 116 7.17 0.50 -37.00
CA ILE A 116 8.23 1.25 -36.33
C ILE A 116 8.17 2.67 -36.90
N LEU A 117 8.00 3.68 -36.05
CA LEU A 117 8.01 5.08 -36.50
C LEU A 117 9.45 5.57 -36.69
N ARG A 118 10.31 5.31 -35.69
CA ARG A 118 11.71 5.73 -35.69
C ARG A 118 12.57 4.68 -35.03
N THR A 119 13.79 4.51 -35.56
CA THR A 119 14.86 3.74 -34.92
C THR A 119 16.04 4.67 -34.71
N ILE A 120 16.36 4.93 -33.45
CA ILE A 120 17.45 5.80 -33.03
C ILE A 120 18.60 4.89 -32.59
N LYS A 121 19.75 4.97 -33.26
CA LYS A 121 20.98 4.32 -32.78
C LYS A 121 21.56 5.17 -31.66
N ALA A 122 21.00 5.01 -30.47
CA ALA A 122 21.25 5.91 -29.35
C ALA A 122 22.61 5.70 -28.72
N HIS A 123 22.99 4.44 -28.49
CA HIS A 123 24.20 4.06 -27.75
C HIS A 123 24.95 2.93 -28.45
N LYS A 124 26.22 2.73 -28.07
CA LYS A 124 27.03 1.60 -28.56
C LYS A 124 26.79 0.33 -27.73
N GLN A 125 26.42 0.49 -26.47
CA GLN A 125 26.13 -0.60 -25.53
C GLN A 125 24.63 -0.63 -25.17
N THR A 126 24.24 -1.57 -24.31
CA THR A 126 22.84 -1.81 -23.96
C THR A 126 22.18 -0.56 -23.40
N VAL A 127 20.93 -0.29 -23.82
CA VAL A 127 20.10 0.75 -23.21
C VAL A 127 19.32 0.10 -22.07
N HIS A 128 19.32 0.71 -20.89
CA HIS A 128 18.67 0.15 -19.70
C HIS A 128 17.31 0.76 -19.42
N THR A 129 17.20 2.09 -19.46
CA THR A 129 15.93 2.78 -19.29
C THR A 129 15.69 3.79 -20.40
N THR A 130 14.43 3.88 -20.79
CA THR A 130 13.92 4.85 -21.77
C THR A 130 12.69 5.51 -21.18
N LYS A 131 12.72 6.83 -20.98
CA LYS A 131 11.63 7.60 -20.37
C LYS A 131 11.20 8.73 -21.30
N PHE A 132 9.90 9.01 -21.42
CA PHE A 132 9.42 10.22 -22.08
C PHE A 132 9.44 11.39 -21.11
N SER A 133 9.69 12.59 -21.63
CA SER A 133 9.51 13.81 -20.86
C SER A 133 8.03 13.99 -20.46
N PRO A 134 7.71 14.26 -19.19
CA PRO A 134 6.34 14.42 -18.74
C PRO A 134 5.66 15.71 -19.26
N GLY A 135 6.45 16.75 -19.56
CA GLY A 135 5.95 18.05 -20.02
C GLY A 135 5.83 18.18 -21.55
N SER A 136 6.94 18.12 -22.29
CA SER A 136 6.94 18.42 -23.73
C SER A 136 6.46 17.26 -24.62
N GLY A 137 6.50 16.02 -24.12
CA GLY A 137 6.10 14.82 -24.86
C GLY A 137 6.95 14.49 -26.11
N THR A 138 7.95 15.31 -26.40
CA THR A 138 8.82 15.21 -27.58
C THR A 138 10.20 14.67 -27.21
N GLN A 139 10.63 14.86 -25.96
CA GLN A 139 11.95 14.43 -25.54
C GLN A 139 11.93 13.03 -24.95
N ILE A 140 12.99 12.28 -25.22
CA ILE A 140 13.22 10.93 -24.73
C ILE A 140 14.54 10.92 -23.97
N LEU A 141 14.49 10.48 -22.72
CA LEU A 141 15.65 10.22 -21.89
C LEU A 141 16.05 8.76 -22.03
N THR A 142 17.35 8.53 -22.18
CA THR A 142 17.92 7.19 -22.37
C THR A 142 19.14 7.03 -21.48
N THR A 143 19.28 5.86 -20.86
CA THR A 143 20.45 5.49 -20.07
C THR A 143 21.09 4.24 -20.64
N SER A 144 22.42 4.14 -20.58
CA SER A 144 23.14 3.01 -21.14
C SER A 144 24.29 2.55 -20.25
N SER A 145 24.74 1.31 -20.52
CA SER A 145 26.00 0.77 -20.00
C SER A 145 27.22 1.54 -20.51
N ASP A 146 27.12 2.35 -21.56
CA ASP A 146 28.24 3.19 -22.05
C ASP A 146 28.56 4.40 -21.15
N THR A 147 28.12 4.35 -19.89
CA THR A 147 28.20 5.38 -18.84
C THR A 147 27.54 6.72 -19.17
N THR A 148 26.86 6.84 -20.31
CA THR A 148 26.22 8.09 -20.72
C THR A 148 24.71 8.09 -20.49
N VAL A 149 24.19 9.25 -20.09
CA VAL A 149 22.75 9.55 -20.15
C VAL A 149 22.52 10.52 -21.28
N ARG A 150 21.56 10.24 -22.17
CA ARG A 150 21.29 11.06 -23.34
C ARG A 150 19.85 11.50 -23.39
N LEU A 151 19.66 12.77 -23.75
CA LEU A 151 18.36 13.37 -24.03
C LEU A 151 18.23 13.52 -25.54
N PHE A 152 17.23 12.86 -26.12
CA PHE A 152 16.91 12.90 -27.53
C PHE A 152 15.65 13.72 -27.77
N ASP A 153 15.59 14.39 -28.92
CA ASP A 153 14.34 14.93 -29.43
C ASP A 153 13.75 13.97 -30.47
N LEU A 154 12.46 13.63 -30.33
CA LEU A 154 11.77 12.70 -31.22
C LEU A 154 11.64 13.26 -32.64
N SER A 155 11.41 14.57 -32.78
CA SER A 155 11.12 15.20 -34.08
C SER A 155 12.35 15.18 -35.00
N THR A 156 13.49 15.62 -34.47
CA THR A 156 14.75 15.66 -35.20
C THR A 156 15.48 14.31 -35.15
N SER A 157 15.17 13.46 -34.15
CA SER A 157 15.94 12.25 -33.82
C SER A 157 17.41 12.52 -33.54
N ALA A 158 17.75 13.76 -33.22
CA ALA A 158 19.08 14.19 -32.82
C ALA A 158 19.22 14.14 -31.29
N ASN A 159 20.47 14.02 -30.84
CA ASN A 159 20.83 14.21 -29.44
C ASN A 159 20.72 15.69 -29.08
N VAL A 160 19.91 16.03 -28.09
CA VAL A 160 19.83 17.37 -27.51
C VAL A 160 20.99 17.57 -26.53
N ARG A 161 21.20 16.60 -25.61
CA ARG A 161 22.25 16.67 -24.59
C ARG A 161 22.80 15.29 -24.24
N ILE A 162 24.08 15.26 -23.90
CA ILE A 162 24.80 14.07 -23.43
C ILE A 162 25.39 14.41 -22.05
N TYR A 163 25.19 13.51 -21.09
CA TYR A 163 25.70 13.62 -19.72
C TYR A 163 26.74 12.50 -19.47
N PRO A 164 28.06 12.78 -19.56
CA PRO A 164 29.10 11.74 -19.62
C PRO A 164 29.82 11.45 -18.28
N ARG A 165 29.46 12.06 -17.15
CA ARG A 165 30.28 11.98 -15.92
C ARG A 165 30.05 10.76 -15.02
N HIS A 166 29.19 9.82 -15.39
CA HIS A 166 29.10 8.56 -14.64
C HIS A 166 30.32 7.70 -14.93
N THR A 167 30.81 7.00 -13.90
CA THR A 167 32.04 6.19 -14.02
C THR A 167 31.77 4.72 -14.35
N ASP A 168 30.53 4.26 -14.10
CA ASP A 168 30.07 2.90 -14.36
C ASP A 168 28.66 2.91 -14.97
N TYR A 169 28.08 1.74 -15.22
CA TYR A 169 26.80 1.54 -15.90
C TYR A 169 25.66 2.38 -15.31
N VAL A 170 24.98 3.13 -16.16
CA VAL A 170 23.81 3.92 -15.75
C VAL A 170 22.54 3.11 -15.97
N ARG A 171 22.00 2.57 -14.87
CA ARG A 171 20.81 1.70 -14.93
C ARG A 171 19.50 2.46 -14.96
N CYS A 172 19.41 3.60 -14.29
CA CYS A 172 18.14 4.30 -14.13
C CYS A 172 18.30 5.81 -14.26
N ALA A 173 17.29 6.46 -14.82
CA ALA A 173 17.11 7.88 -14.74
C ALA A 173 15.62 8.25 -14.83
N SER A 174 15.27 9.39 -14.25
CA SER A 174 13.93 9.95 -14.27
C SER A 174 13.99 11.45 -14.47
N PHE A 175 12.99 11.98 -15.18
CA PHE A 175 12.74 13.41 -15.17
C PHE A 175 12.22 13.86 -13.80
N VAL A 176 12.49 15.12 -13.45
CA VAL A 176 11.80 15.79 -12.36
C VAL A 176 10.46 16.32 -12.90
N PRO A 177 9.30 15.86 -12.41
CA PRO A 177 8.00 16.25 -13.00
C PRO A 177 7.71 17.75 -12.96
N SER A 178 8.18 18.45 -11.91
CA SER A 178 8.00 19.89 -11.75
C SER A 178 8.84 20.74 -12.73
N SER A 179 9.92 20.18 -13.27
CA SER A 179 10.89 20.92 -14.10
C SER A 179 11.44 19.98 -15.18
N PRO A 180 10.97 20.08 -16.44
CA PRO A 180 11.34 19.15 -17.49
C PRO A 180 12.82 19.25 -17.91
N SER A 181 13.52 20.32 -17.52
CA SER A 181 14.96 20.47 -17.76
C SER A 181 15.83 19.67 -16.79
N LEU A 182 15.31 19.31 -15.62
CA LEU A 182 16.06 18.56 -14.62
C LEU A 182 15.91 17.05 -14.80
N VAL A 183 17.04 16.36 -14.78
CA VAL A 183 17.13 14.90 -14.90
C VAL A 183 17.88 14.34 -13.71
N PHE A 184 17.31 13.33 -13.06
CA PHE A 184 17.91 12.64 -11.94
C PHE A 184 18.31 11.23 -12.37
N SER A 185 19.56 10.85 -12.16
CA SER A 185 20.14 9.59 -12.69
C SER A 185 20.94 8.84 -11.63
N GLY A 186 20.84 7.51 -11.64
CA GLY A 186 21.56 6.62 -10.73
C GLY A 186 22.42 5.62 -11.50
N ALA A 187 23.64 5.39 -11.02
CA ALA A 187 24.59 4.50 -11.64
C ALA A 187 25.12 3.43 -10.67
N TYR A 188 25.76 2.42 -11.26
CA TYR A 188 26.39 1.32 -10.52
C TYR A 188 27.68 1.71 -9.80
N ASP A 189 28.22 2.90 -10.10
CA ASP A 189 29.30 3.53 -9.34
C ASP A 189 28.90 3.95 -7.91
N GLY A 190 27.62 3.71 -7.56
CA GLY A 190 27.06 4.01 -6.25
C GLY A 190 26.82 5.49 -6.03
N THR A 191 26.74 6.27 -7.11
CA THR A 191 26.41 7.68 -7.08
C THR A 191 25.09 7.98 -7.79
N VAL A 192 24.50 9.10 -7.40
CA VAL A 192 23.29 9.65 -7.99
C VAL A 192 23.61 11.08 -8.39
N ARG A 193 23.22 11.48 -9.60
CA ARG A 193 23.53 12.79 -10.18
C ARG A 193 22.27 13.50 -10.63
N LEU A 194 22.20 14.80 -10.36
CA LEU A 194 21.18 15.71 -10.89
C LEU A 194 21.79 16.54 -12.01
N TRP A 195 21.08 16.62 -13.13
CA TRP A 195 21.49 17.33 -14.33
C TRP A 195 20.49 18.41 -14.69
N ASP A 196 20.95 19.56 -15.18
CA ASP A 196 20.13 20.57 -15.84
C ASP A 196 20.50 20.63 -17.32
N SER A 197 19.51 20.45 -18.19
CA SER A 197 19.69 20.50 -19.64
C SER A 197 20.00 21.91 -20.16
N ARG A 198 19.72 22.96 -19.37
CA ARG A 198 19.94 24.36 -19.76
C ARG A 198 21.35 24.83 -19.46
N GLN A 199 22.04 24.22 -18.51
CA GLN A 199 23.38 24.63 -18.11
C GLN A 199 24.43 23.93 -18.97
N ALA A 200 25.31 24.72 -19.59
CA ALA A 200 26.40 24.19 -20.40
C ALA A 200 27.65 23.85 -19.56
N GLU A 201 27.84 24.54 -18.43
CA GLU A 201 28.96 24.35 -17.51
C GLU A 201 28.96 22.94 -16.87
N ARG A 202 30.15 22.38 -16.65
CA ARG A 202 30.37 21.03 -16.07
C ARG A 202 29.51 19.93 -16.72
N ASP A 203 29.25 20.03 -18.02
CA ASP A 203 28.39 19.12 -18.79
C ASP A 203 26.94 19.05 -18.27
N GLY A 204 26.46 20.10 -17.60
CA GLY A 204 25.11 20.21 -17.03
C GLY A 204 24.93 19.51 -15.68
N GLN A 205 26.01 19.12 -14.99
CA GLN A 205 25.91 18.50 -13.66
C GLN A 205 25.64 19.57 -12.59
N VAL A 206 24.50 19.47 -11.91
CA VAL A 206 24.13 20.37 -10.81
C VAL A 206 24.59 19.81 -9.46
N TRP A 207 24.35 18.52 -9.23
CA TRP A 207 24.57 17.91 -7.92
C TRP A 207 25.04 16.45 -8.00
N LEU A 208 25.77 16.02 -6.97
CA LEU A 208 26.28 14.65 -6.80
C LEU A 208 25.96 14.14 -5.38
N GLY A 209 25.25 13.01 -5.31
CA GLY A 209 25.00 12.26 -4.09
C GLY A 209 25.73 10.92 -4.08
N LYS A 210 26.34 10.55 -2.96
CA LYS A 210 26.98 9.23 -2.77
C LYS A 210 26.01 8.28 -2.05
N HIS A 211 25.49 7.26 -2.74
CA HIS A 211 24.63 6.21 -2.17
C HIS A 211 25.47 5.09 -1.51
N GLY A 212 26.67 4.82 -2.03
CA GLY A 212 27.64 3.86 -1.48
C GLY A 212 27.36 2.38 -1.82
N LYS A 213 26.25 2.10 -2.50
CA LYS A 213 25.93 0.79 -3.11
C LYS A 213 25.48 1.03 -4.55
N PRO A 214 25.65 0.06 -5.47
CA PRO A 214 25.15 0.18 -6.84
C PRO A 214 23.67 0.53 -6.86
N VAL A 215 23.30 1.55 -7.63
CA VAL A 215 21.93 2.07 -7.67
C VAL A 215 21.15 1.37 -8.77
N ASP A 216 20.07 0.67 -8.38
CA ASP A 216 19.24 -0.12 -9.29
C ASP A 216 18.09 0.70 -9.87
N GLU A 217 17.35 1.44 -9.03
CA GLU A 217 16.25 2.30 -9.47
C GLU A 217 16.23 3.65 -8.73
N VAL A 218 15.71 4.66 -9.43
CA VAL A 218 15.55 6.02 -8.96
C VAL A 218 14.11 6.46 -9.23
N LEU A 219 13.51 7.13 -8.25
CA LEU A 219 12.14 7.60 -8.32
C LEU A 219 12.05 9.04 -7.80
N VAL A 220 11.55 9.97 -8.63
CA VAL A 220 11.32 11.36 -8.22
C VAL A 220 9.86 11.53 -7.81
N GLY A 221 9.60 12.30 -6.75
CA GLY A 221 8.25 12.67 -6.34
C GLY A 221 7.58 13.62 -7.32
N ASP A 222 6.25 13.53 -7.45
CA ASP A 222 5.50 14.38 -8.39
C ASP A 222 5.61 15.88 -8.08
N ASN A 223 5.81 16.22 -6.80
CA ASN A 223 6.04 17.61 -6.37
C ASN A 223 7.45 18.11 -6.76
N GLY A 224 8.34 17.23 -7.25
CA GLY A 224 9.71 17.56 -7.64
C GLY A 224 10.67 17.87 -6.49
N THR A 225 10.21 17.82 -5.23
CA THR A 225 11.02 18.18 -4.06
C THR A 225 11.85 17.02 -3.51
N LEU A 226 11.28 15.81 -3.49
CA LEU A 226 11.93 14.62 -2.95
C LEU A 226 12.29 13.66 -4.07
N ALA A 227 13.43 13.00 -3.96
CA ALA A 227 13.80 11.87 -4.79
C ALA A 227 14.25 10.68 -3.95
N CYS A 228 14.00 9.48 -4.44
CA CYS A 228 14.40 8.23 -3.81
C CYS A 228 15.41 7.52 -4.71
N SER A 229 16.49 7.00 -4.12
CA SER A 229 17.36 6.03 -4.76
C SER A 229 17.30 4.69 -4.03
N ALA A 230 17.12 3.63 -4.80
CA ALA A 230 17.24 2.26 -4.34
C ALA A 230 18.56 1.69 -4.83
N GLY A 231 19.39 1.21 -3.90
CA GLY A 231 20.64 0.55 -4.25
C GLY A 231 21.02 -0.47 -3.19
N GLY A 232 21.21 -1.72 -3.61
CA GLY A 232 21.27 -2.83 -2.68
C GLY A 232 20.02 -2.87 -1.78
N PRO A 233 20.14 -3.24 -0.49
CA PRO A 233 18.99 -3.29 0.43
C PRO A 233 18.56 -1.91 0.96
N ILE A 234 19.26 -0.85 0.58
CA ILE A 234 19.13 0.49 1.16
C ILE A 234 18.32 1.38 0.21
N LEU A 235 17.26 1.99 0.75
CA LEU A 235 16.53 3.09 0.14
C LEU A 235 17.02 4.40 0.75
N ARG A 236 17.51 5.34 -0.05
CA ARG A 236 17.83 6.70 0.40
C ARG A 236 16.85 7.70 -0.17
N ILE A 237 16.50 8.69 0.63
CA ILE A 237 15.63 9.79 0.27
C ILE A 237 16.44 11.08 0.29
N TRP A 238 16.37 11.80 -0.82
CA TRP A 238 17.13 13.01 -1.11
C TRP A 238 16.18 14.20 -1.20
N ASP A 239 16.61 15.32 -0.65
CA ASP A 239 15.96 16.61 -0.90
C ASP A 239 16.59 17.28 -2.12
N LEU A 240 15.80 17.42 -3.18
CA LEU A 240 16.24 18.03 -4.43
C LEU A 240 16.26 19.56 -4.37
N LEU A 241 15.46 20.20 -3.52
CA LEU A 241 15.45 21.67 -3.42
C LEU A 241 16.77 22.20 -2.86
N GLY A 242 17.26 21.55 -1.80
CA GLY A 242 18.59 21.81 -1.25
C GLY A 242 19.69 21.53 -2.28
N ALA A 243 19.58 20.39 -2.97
CA ALA A 243 20.55 19.99 -4.00
C ALA A 243 20.63 21.00 -5.17
N THR A 244 19.50 21.56 -5.63
CA THR A 244 19.49 22.57 -6.70
C THR A 244 20.07 23.93 -6.27
N THR A 245 19.97 24.27 -4.98
CA THR A 245 20.47 25.55 -4.45
C THR A 245 21.98 25.49 -4.19
N SER A 246 22.51 24.29 -3.95
CA SER A 246 23.93 24.02 -3.68
C SER A 246 24.86 24.16 -4.90
N SER A 247 24.47 24.94 -5.92
CA SER A 247 25.37 25.28 -7.01
C SER A 247 26.62 25.88 -6.38
N ILE A 248 27.72 25.13 -6.47
CA ILE A 248 28.99 25.39 -5.80
C ILE A 248 29.33 26.86 -6.00
N THR A 249 29.28 27.64 -4.92
CA THR A 249 29.80 29.00 -4.92
C THR A 249 31.30 28.89 -5.10
N THR A 250 31.78 29.14 -6.32
CA THR A 250 33.19 29.45 -6.53
C THR A 250 33.46 30.74 -5.78
N VAL A 251 34.18 30.64 -4.67
CA VAL A 251 34.82 31.80 -4.08
C VAL A 251 35.92 32.19 -5.06
N ASP A 252 35.68 33.25 -5.83
CA ASP A 252 36.70 33.86 -6.67
C ASP A 252 37.76 34.47 -5.74
N HIS A 253 38.82 33.72 -5.46
CA HIS A 253 40.02 34.25 -4.83
C HIS A 253 40.93 34.85 -5.91
N THR A 254 40.65 36.09 -6.28
CA THR A 254 41.66 37.00 -6.86
C THR A 254 42.40 37.68 -5.71
N GLY A 255 43.52 37.09 -5.30
CA GLY A 255 44.42 37.65 -4.30
C GLY A 255 45.56 36.69 -4.01
N ASP A 256 46.76 37.07 -4.45
CA ASP A 256 48.02 36.38 -4.20
C ASP A 256 48.24 36.16 -2.68
N GLU A 257 48.32 34.90 -2.27
CA GLU A 257 49.20 34.35 -1.23
C GLU A 257 48.81 32.87 -1.01
N ALA A 258 49.76 31.97 -1.25
CA ALA A 258 49.56 30.53 -1.07
C ALA A 258 49.70 30.14 0.40
N PRO A 259 48.70 29.48 1.04
CA PRO A 259 48.93 28.72 2.25
C PRO A 259 49.22 27.27 1.87
N GLU A 260 50.45 26.82 2.12
CA GLU A 260 50.78 25.40 2.22
C GLU A 260 50.19 24.84 3.52
N TYR A 261 48.97 24.29 3.49
CA TYR A 261 48.49 23.32 4.48
C TYR A 261 47.50 22.35 3.82
N GLU A 262 47.60 21.08 4.22
CA GLU A 262 46.78 19.94 3.82
C GLU A 262 45.27 20.24 3.95
N ASP A 263 44.60 20.46 2.81
CA ASP A 263 43.14 20.37 2.73
C ASP A 263 42.81 19.42 1.58
N ASP A 264 42.52 18.16 1.96
CA ASP A 264 41.70 17.25 1.17
C ASP A 264 40.52 18.05 0.61
N GLU A 265 40.33 17.99 -0.72
CA GLU A 265 39.20 18.55 -1.43
C GLU A 265 37.88 18.28 -0.67
N ARG A 266 37.42 19.26 0.11
CA ARG A 266 36.07 19.31 0.66
C ARG A 266 35.07 19.62 -0.48
N LEU A 267 35.05 18.76 -1.50
CA LEU A 267 33.87 18.52 -2.32
C LEU A 267 32.82 17.95 -1.38
N ASP A 268 31.98 18.84 -0.85
CA ASP A 268 30.92 18.54 0.11
C ASP A 268 30.23 17.23 -0.30
N THR A 269 30.43 16.17 0.50
CA THR A 269 30.32 14.78 0.05
C THR A 269 28.87 14.31 -0.04
N GLY A 270 27.95 15.08 -0.62
CA GLY A 270 26.64 14.65 -1.10
C GLY A 270 25.71 13.96 -0.09
N THR A 271 26.10 13.85 1.19
CA THR A 271 25.34 13.21 2.27
C THR A 271 24.50 14.22 3.05
N SER A 272 24.81 15.51 2.94
CA SER A 272 24.11 16.61 3.61
C SER A 272 22.63 16.70 3.21
N TYR A 273 22.29 16.35 1.96
CA TYR A 273 20.91 16.38 1.44
C TYR A 273 20.17 15.05 1.54
N CYS A 274 20.77 14.03 2.19
CA CYS A 274 20.09 12.77 2.46
C CYS A 274 19.16 12.94 3.67
N VAL A 275 17.87 13.09 3.43
CA VAL A 275 16.85 13.19 4.48
C VAL A 275 16.81 11.91 5.31
N ARG A 276 16.94 10.75 4.65
CA ARG A 276 16.82 9.45 5.32
C ARG A 276 17.44 8.31 4.53
N ALA A 277 18.03 7.36 5.24
CA ALA A 277 18.40 6.06 4.73
C ALA A 277 17.59 4.97 5.46
N LEU A 278 16.98 4.06 4.71
CA LEU A 278 16.18 2.95 5.21
C LEU A 278 16.76 1.64 4.70
N SER A 279 16.92 0.65 5.58
CA SER A 279 17.31 -0.71 5.21
C SER A 279 16.32 -1.70 5.79
N ASN A 280 15.19 -1.86 5.11
CA ASN A 280 14.16 -2.79 5.54
C ASN A 280 14.14 -4.09 4.72
N HIS A 281 14.76 -4.12 3.53
CA HIS A 281 14.83 -5.31 2.71
C HIS A 281 16.07 -6.14 3.06
N GLN A 282 15.98 -7.46 2.87
CA GLN A 282 17.12 -8.35 3.08
C GLN A 282 18.02 -8.44 1.84
N LYS A 283 17.41 -8.36 0.65
CA LYS A 283 18.10 -8.37 -0.64
C LYS A 283 17.94 -7.02 -1.34
N SER A 284 18.55 -6.88 -2.52
CA SER A 284 18.48 -5.63 -3.26
C SER A 284 17.07 -5.26 -3.69
N ILE A 285 16.76 -3.97 -3.56
CA ILE A 285 15.55 -3.35 -4.07
C ILE A 285 15.73 -3.19 -5.56
N THR A 286 14.89 -3.85 -6.35
CA THR A 286 14.97 -3.79 -7.81
C THR A 286 14.08 -2.71 -8.38
N SER A 287 12.97 -2.41 -7.68
CA SER A 287 12.02 -1.45 -8.20
C SER A 287 11.31 -0.57 -7.18
N LEU A 288 10.95 0.63 -7.61
CA LEU A 288 10.25 1.67 -6.86
C LEU A 288 9.07 2.21 -7.68
N CYS A 289 7.94 2.44 -7.02
CA CYS A 289 6.77 3.01 -7.68
C CYS A 289 5.97 3.89 -6.71
N TRP A 290 5.42 4.99 -7.22
CA TRP A 290 4.41 5.77 -6.50
C TRP A 290 3.03 5.11 -6.59
N ALA A 291 2.30 5.15 -5.49
CA ALA A 291 0.93 4.68 -5.42
C ALA A 291 0.09 5.63 -4.56
N GLU A 292 -1.20 5.73 -4.82
CA GLU A 292 -2.11 6.49 -3.97
C GLU A 292 -2.75 5.57 -2.92
N ALA A 293 -2.86 6.07 -1.70
CA ALA A 293 -3.60 5.43 -0.61
C ALA A 293 -5.10 5.80 -0.66
N GLU A 294 -5.90 5.22 0.24
CA GLU A 294 -7.35 5.49 0.30
C GLU A 294 -7.68 6.98 0.50
N ASN A 295 -6.82 7.67 1.24
CA ASN A 295 -6.96 9.07 1.61
C ASN A 295 -6.53 10.03 0.47
N GLY A 296 -6.06 9.50 -0.67
CA GLY A 296 -5.46 10.30 -1.75
C GLY A 296 -4.00 10.69 -1.50
N GLU A 297 -3.45 10.32 -0.34
CA GLU A 297 -2.03 10.54 -0.05
C GLU A 297 -1.14 9.55 -0.82
N LYS A 298 0.03 10.01 -1.23
CA LYS A 298 1.00 9.20 -1.97
C LYS A 298 1.79 8.30 -1.02
N ARG A 299 2.09 7.10 -1.50
CA ARG A 299 2.89 6.07 -0.83
C ARG A 299 3.95 5.58 -1.81
N VAL A 300 5.11 5.23 -1.29
CA VAL A 300 6.18 4.62 -2.09
C VAL A 300 6.12 3.12 -1.89
N LEU A 301 6.02 2.40 -3.00
CA LEU A 301 6.18 0.95 -3.02
C LEU A 301 7.61 0.61 -3.41
N SER A 302 8.20 -0.32 -2.70
CA SER A 302 9.51 -0.90 -3.02
C SER A 302 9.35 -2.39 -3.25
N GLY A 303 9.81 -2.87 -4.40
CA GLY A 303 9.91 -4.29 -4.73
C GLY A 303 11.36 -4.73 -4.70
N ALA A 304 11.62 -5.88 -4.09
CA ALA A 304 12.97 -6.40 -3.93
C ALA A 304 13.09 -7.88 -4.34
N LEU A 305 14.33 -8.33 -4.50
CA LEU A 305 14.66 -9.72 -4.81
C LEU A 305 14.32 -10.72 -3.69
N ASP A 306 13.92 -10.24 -2.51
CA ASP A 306 13.40 -11.08 -1.42
C ASP A 306 11.95 -11.55 -1.68
N GLY A 307 11.31 -11.06 -2.74
CA GLY A 307 9.91 -11.35 -3.06
C GLY A 307 8.93 -10.57 -2.20
N LEU A 308 9.38 -9.53 -1.50
CA LEU A 308 8.56 -8.64 -0.70
C LEU A 308 8.36 -7.31 -1.43
N VAL A 309 7.12 -6.81 -1.36
CA VAL A 309 6.80 -5.44 -1.71
C VAL A 309 6.43 -4.70 -0.43
N LYS A 310 7.20 -3.67 -0.07
CA LYS A 310 6.95 -2.86 1.12
C LYS A 310 6.37 -1.51 0.74
N VAL A 311 5.38 -1.08 1.51
CA VAL A 311 4.71 0.21 1.35
C VAL A 311 5.23 1.18 2.40
N TYR A 312 5.81 2.28 1.96
CA TYR A 312 6.31 3.37 2.79
C TYR A 312 5.37 4.57 2.76
N ASP A 313 5.24 5.21 3.91
CA ASP A 313 4.51 6.45 4.08
C ASP A 313 5.48 7.64 4.16
N PRO A 314 5.57 8.50 3.13
CA PRO A 314 6.51 9.61 3.12
C PRO A 314 6.15 10.70 4.15
N GLN A 315 4.88 10.83 4.56
CA GLN A 315 4.45 11.83 5.53
C GLN A 315 4.75 11.38 6.96
N ASN A 316 4.47 10.11 7.28
CA ASN A 316 4.79 9.54 8.59
C ASN A 316 6.19 8.93 8.62
N ASN A 317 7.19 9.77 8.37
CA ASN A 317 8.59 9.45 8.64
C ASN A 317 9.10 8.20 7.89
N TRP A 318 8.58 7.91 6.70
CA TRP A 318 8.95 6.73 5.91
C TRP A 318 8.85 5.38 6.63
N LYS A 319 7.87 5.26 7.55
CA LYS A 319 7.60 3.97 8.21
C LYS A 319 6.97 2.99 7.23
N VAL A 320 7.30 1.71 7.39
CA VAL A 320 6.66 0.61 6.65
C VAL A 320 5.24 0.44 7.18
N ARG A 321 4.22 0.65 6.34
CA ARG A 321 2.81 0.48 6.70
C ARG A 321 2.30 -0.92 6.40
N HIS A 322 2.71 -1.47 5.27
CA HIS A 322 2.27 -2.77 4.82
C HIS A 322 3.38 -3.51 4.07
N THR A 323 3.33 -4.83 4.11
CA THR A 323 4.24 -5.72 3.37
C THR A 323 3.41 -6.76 2.64
N MET A 324 3.60 -6.84 1.33
CA MET A 324 3.00 -7.86 0.47
C MET A 324 4.05 -8.89 0.11
N ARG A 325 3.70 -10.17 0.16
CA ARG A 325 4.58 -11.26 -0.23
C ARG A 325 4.20 -11.82 -1.59
N TYR A 326 5.20 -12.03 -2.43
CA TYR A 326 5.11 -12.72 -3.71
C TYR A 326 5.89 -14.05 -3.62
N GLY A 327 5.51 -15.02 -4.46
CA GLY A 327 6.14 -16.35 -4.47
C GLY A 327 7.52 -16.37 -5.14
N GLY A 328 7.85 -15.34 -5.92
CA GLY A 328 9.13 -15.19 -6.62
C GLY A 328 9.77 -13.84 -6.34
N GLN A 329 10.99 -13.65 -6.87
CA GLN A 329 11.74 -12.41 -6.74
C GLN A 329 11.07 -11.34 -7.60
N VAL A 330 10.75 -10.18 -7.02
CA VAL A 330 10.13 -9.08 -7.75
C VAL A 330 11.23 -8.35 -8.52
N MET A 331 11.08 -8.22 -9.84
CA MET A 331 12.00 -7.47 -10.69
C MET A 331 11.46 -6.07 -10.98
N SER A 332 10.18 -5.94 -11.30
CA SER A 332 9.55 -4.67 -11.65
C SER A 332 8.19 -4.52 -10.98
N LEU A 333 7.83 -3.31 -10.59
CA LEU A 333 6.57 -3.00 -9.93
C LEU A 333 5.92 -1.76 -10.55
N ALA A 334 4.62 -1.81 -10.76
CA ALA A 334 3.86 -0.67 -11.24
C ALA A 334 2.43 -0.66 -10.70
N VAL A 335 1.92 0.53 -10.40
CA VAL A 335 0.55 0.78 -10.00
C VAL A 335 -0.16 1.61 -11.06
N SER A 336 -1.41 1.26 -11.33
CA SER A 336 -2.26 2.05 -12.23
C SER A 336 -2.51 3.44 -11.63
N PRO A 337 -2.55 4.53 -12.42
CA PRO A 337 -2.82 5.87 -11.92
C PRO A 337 -4.14 6.01 -11.13
N ASN A 338 -5.15 5.18 -11.42
CA ASN A 338 -6.42 5.14 -10.70
C ASN A 338 -6.44 4.17 -9.50
N SER A 339 -5.28 3.64 -9.10
CA SER A 339 -5.10 2.69 -7.99
C SER A 339 -5.96 1.41 -8.07
N SER A 340 -6.41 1.02 -9.26
CA SER A 340 -7.22 -0.20 -9.48
C SER A 340 -6.39 -1.47 -9.70
N HIS A 341 -5.19 -1.35 -10.27
CA HIS A 341 -4.30 -2.47 -10.56
C HIS A 341 -2.93 -2.25 -9.94
N LEU A 342 -2.41 -3.31 -9.33
CA LEU A 342 -1.02 -3.41 -8.89
C LEU A 342 -0.40 -4.59 -9.65
N VAL A 343 0.61 -4.32 -10.46
CA VAL A 343 1.27 -5.31 -11.32
C VAL A 343 2.71 -5.48 -10.86
N ALA A 344 3.07 -6.70 -10.52
CA ALA A 344 4.44 -7.08 -10.20
C ALA A 344 4.95 -8.09 -11.23
N GLY A 345 6.08 -7.77 -11.84
CA GLY A 345 6.84 -8.66 -12.70
C GLY A 345 7.84 -9.46 -11.88
N LEU A 346 7.84 -10.77 -12.03
CA LEU A 346 8.70 -11.68 -11.29
C LEU A 346 9.86 -12.18 -12.17
N SER A 347 10.95 -12.58 -11.51
CA SER A 347 12.17 -13.09 -12.18
C SER A 347 11.96 -14.42 -12.91
N ASP A 348 10.94 -15.19 -12.52
CA ASP A 348 10.60 -16.47 -13.16
C ASP A 348 9.80 -16.29 -14.47
N GLY A 349 9.59 -15.03 -14.89
CA GLY A 349 8.78 -14.64 -16.04
C GLY A 349 7.28 -14.63 -15.75
N SER A 350 6.83 -14.85 -14.51
CA SER A 350 5.41 -14.67 -14.18
C SER A 350 5.09 -13.21 -13.89
N LEU A 351 3.90 -12.79 -14.30
CA LEU A 351 3.34 -11.48 -14.04
C LEU A 351 2.17 -11.65 -13.07
N SER A 352 2.26 -11.04 -11.90
CA SER A 352 1.22 -11.06 -10.89
C SER A 352 0.43 -9.75 -10.93
N ILE A 353 -0.82 -9.81 -11.37
CA ILE A 353 -1.74 -8.67 -11.40
C ILE A 353 -2.70 -8.81 -10.23
N ARG A 354 -2.67 -7.86 -9.30
CA ARG A 354 -3.67 -7.74 -8.24
C ARG A 354 -4.64 -6.63 -8.60
N THR A 355 -5.93 -6.92 -8.47
CA THR A 355 -6.99 -5.99 -8.86
C THR A 355 -7.77 -5.56 -7.64
N ARG A 356 -8.13 -4.29 -7.60
CA ARG A 356 -8.99 -3.70 -6.61
C ARG A 356 -10.16 -3.06 -7.33
N VAL A 357 -11.36 -3.54 -7.03
CA VAL A 357 -12.58 -2.81 -7.35
C VAL A 357 -12.70 -1.75 -6.27
N ALA A 358 -12.48 -0.49 -6.64
CA ALA A 358 -12.79 0.61 -5.73
C ALA A 358 -14.25 0.45 -5.29
N SER A 359 -14.51 0.44 -3.99
CA SER A 359 -15.88 0.55 -3.49
C SER A 359 -16.46 1.80 -4.12
N LYS A 360 -17.57 1.69 -4.85
CA LYS A 360 -18.27 2.87 -5.39
C LYS A 360 -18.44 3.82 -4.21
N LYS A 361 -17.68 4.91 -4.18
CA LYS A 361 -17.94 6.00 -3.23
C LYS A 361 -19.38 6.43 -3.53
N ALA A 362 -20.25 6.34 -2.52
CA ALA A 362 -21.57 6.96 -2.60
C ALA A 362 -21.32 8.46 -2.88
N GLY A 363 -21.65 8.92 -4.09
CA GLY A 363 -21.51 10.32 -4.46
C GLY A 363 -20.77 10.66 -5.76
N LEU A 364 -20.45 9.70 -6.64
CA LEU A 364 -20.19 10.07 -8.05
C LEU A 364 -21.46 9.90 -8.87
N PRO A 365 -21.91 10.91 -9.64
CA PRO A 365 -22.99 10.74 -10.59
C PRO A 365 -22.51 9.72 -11.63
N THR A 366 -23.11 8.54 -11.62
CA THR A 366 -23.06 7.63 -12.77
C THR A 366 -23.61 8.42 -13.95
N GLU A 367 -22.75 8.73 -14.92
CA GLU A 367 -23.18 9.28 -16.21
C GLU A 367 -24.30 8.40 -16.75
N PHE A 368 -25.49 8.98 -16.81
CA PHE A 368 -26.64 8.40 -17.47
C PHE A 368 -26.31 8.37 -18.96
N LYS A 369 -25.93 7.20 -19.50
CA LYS A 369 -25.92 7.02 -20.95
C LYS A 369 -27.38 6.93 -21.39
N PRO A 370 -27.91 7.88 -22.18
CA PRO A 370 -29.23 7.69 -22.76
C PRO A 370 -29.21 6.43 -23.64
N PRO A 371 -30.28 5.63 -23.65
CA PRO A 371 -30.38 4.48 -24.54
C PRO A 371 -30.21 4.93 -25.99
N SER A 372 -29.43 4.18 -26.77
CA SER A 372 -29.22 4.45 -28.20
C SER A 372 -30.56 4.44 -28.94
N TYR A 373 -30.70 5.28 -29.96
CA TYR A 373 -31.90 5.43 -30.80
C TYR A 373 -32.47 4.09 -31.31
N ASP A 374 -31.61 3.09 -31.54
CA ASP A 374 -32.00 1.72 -31.93
C ASP A 374 -32.79 0.96 -30.86
N ALA A 375 -32.56 1.22 -29.56
CA ALA A 375 -33.31 0.60 -28.47
C ALA A 375 -34.71 1.21 -28.30
N LEU A 376 -34.88 2.47 -28.75
CA LEU A 376 -36.16 3.17 -28.79
C LEU A 376 -36.99 2.73 -30.01
N LEU A 377 -36.34 2.51 -31.17
CA LEU A 377 -36.99 1.96 -32.36
C LEU A 377 -37.30 0.46 -32.25
N ALA A 378 -36.53 -0.29 -31.44
CA ALA A 378 -36.81 -1.70 -31.12
C ALA A 378 -38.05 -1.88 -30.21
N GLY A 379 -38.78 -0.78 -29.91
CA GLY A 379 -40.10 -0.78 -29.30
C GLY A 379 -41.14 -1.44 -30.20
N ALA A 380 -41.16 -2.77 -30.14
CA ALA A 380 -42.18 -3.62 -30.72
C ALA A 380 -43.59 -3.09 -30.42
N ALA A 381 -44.35 -2.94 -31.50
CA ALA A 381 -45.79 -2.93 -31.46
C ALA A 381 -46.32 -4.14 -30.67
N ALA A 382 -47.32 -3.88 -29.84
CA ALA A 382 -48.15 -4.83 -29.11
C ALA A 382 -47.50 -5.56 -27.91
N GLY A 383 -48.09 -5.32 -26.72
CA GLY A 383 -47.96 -6.19 -25.55
C GLY A 383 -47.36 -5.49 -24.34
N GLY A 384 -48.20 -5.23 -23.34
CA GLY A 384 -47.79 -4.58 -22.09
C GLY A 384 -46.65 -5.33 -21.38
N VAL A 385 -45.57 -4.62 -21.13
CA VAL A 385 -44.52 -5.06 -20.21
C VAL A 385 -44.82 -4.42 -18.85
N VAL A 386 -45.12 -5.26 -17.87
CA VAL A 386 -45.20 -4.87 -16.45
C VAL A 386 -43.79 -4.45 -16.02
N TYR A 387 -43.60 -3.17 -15.71
CA TYR A 387 -42.36 -2.68 -15.13
C TYR A 387 -42.36 -2.96 -13.62
N GLU A 388 -41.89 -4.14 -13.23
CA GLU A 388 -41.53 -4.42 -11.84
C GLU A 388 -40.10 -3.94 -11.60
N GLY A 389 -39.96 -2.64 -11.33
CA GLY A 389 -38.68 -2.02 -11.05
C GLY A 389 -38.88 -0.68 -10.35
N LYS A 390 -38.23 -0.50 -9.19
CA LYS A 390 -38.27 0.72 -8.36
C LYS A 390 -37.86 2.01 -9.09
N GLU A 391 -37.41 1.91 -10.33
CA GLU A 391 -36.94 3.01 -11.17
C GLU A 391 -38.08 3.70 -11.94
N ALA A 392 -39.27 3.09 -12.05
CA ALA A 392 -40.41 3.69 -12.73
C ALA A 392 -41.18 4.75 -11.90
N MET A 393 -40.92 4.85 -10.59
CA MET A 393 -41.56 5.84 -9.71
C MET A 393 -40.75 7.13 -9.55
N GLU A 394 -39.52 7.19 -10.07
CA GLU A 394 -38.67 8.39 -9.98
C GLU A 394 -38.87 9.37 -11.14
N GLY A 395 -39.79 9.07 -12.06
CA GLY A 395 -40.07 9.83 -13.29
C GLY A 395 -41.23 10.84 -13.23
N MET A 396 -41.65 11.31 -12.06
CA MET A 396 -42.51 12.51 -11.96
C MET A 396 -41.74 13.62 -11.25
N GLY A 397 -41.54 14.72 -11.99
CA GLY A 397 -40.69 15.85 -11.63
C GLY A 397 -41.03 16.47 -10.28
N ALA A 398 -40.00 16.69 -9.48
CA ALA A 398 -40.08 17.42 -8.23
C ALA A 398 -40.25 18.92 -8.51
N PHE A 399 -41.28 19.53 -7.92
CA PHE A 399 -41.41 20.98 -7.77
C PHE A 399 -40.31 21.51 -6.82
N GLU A 400 -39.79 22.70 -7.12
CA GLU A 400 -38.79 23.39 -6.29
C GLU A 400 -39.34 23.68 -4.89
N GLY A 401 -38.68 23.16 -3.85
CA GLY A 401 -38.96 23.49 -2.45
C GLY A 401 -38.92 22.33 -1.45
N GLU A 402 -39.04 21.08 -1.88
CA GLU A 402 -38.99 19.93 -0.96
C GLU A 402 -37.60 19.32 -0.85
N GLN A 403 -36.96 19.46 0.33
CA GLN A 403 -35.89 18.57 0.73
C GLN A 403 -36.45 17.15 0.83
N LYS A 404 -36.03 16.27 -0.08
CA LYS A 404 -36.21 14.81 0.05
C LYS A 404 -35.51 14.36 1.33
N MET A 405 -36.23 14.27 2.44
CA MET A 405 -35.83 13.39 3.54
C MET A 405 -35.73 11.98 2.95
N GLY A 406 -34.50 11.48 2.80
CA GLY A 406 -34.27 10.12 2.34
C GLY A 406 -35.07 9.17 3.23
N LYS A 407 -35.84 8.26 2.62
CA LYS A 407 -36.65 7.26 3.35
C LYS A 407 -35.81 6.67 4.46
N ASP A 408 -36.09 7.06 5.71
CA ASP A 408 -35.44 6.49 6.88
C ASP A 408 -35.76 5.01 6.90
N ARG A 409 -34.84 4.21 6.37
CA ARG A 409 -34.90 2.76 6.46
C ARG A 409 -34.81 2.44 7.94
N LYS A 410 -35.96 2.26 8.61
CA LYS A 410 -36.03 1.68 9.95
C LYS A 410 -35.22 0.40 9.92
N LYS A 411 -34.03 0.45 10.53
CA LYS A 411 -33.08 -0.66 10.49
C LYS A 411 -33.73 -1.84 11.20
N LYS A 412 -33.93 -2.94 10.47
CA LYS A 412 -34.56 -4.16 11.00
C LYS A 412 -33.78 -4.61 12.25
N LEU A 413 -34.47 -4.68 13.39
CA LEU A 413 -33.92 -5.18 14.64
C LEU A 413 -33.52 -6.64 14.46
N MET A 414 -32.36 -7.00 15.02
CA MET A 414 -31.88 -8.39 15.03
C MET A 414 -32.78 -9.24 15.94
N GLU A 415 -32.67 -10.55 15.84
CA GLU A 415 -33.54 -11.48 16.57
C GLU A 415 -33.41 -11.31 18.08
N TRP A 416 -32.18 -11.25 18.61
CA TRP A 416 -31.89 -11.00 20.03
C TRP A 416 -32.31 -9.61 20.50
N ASP A 417 -32.17 -8.57 19.67
CA ASP A 417 -32.62 -7.20 20.00
C ASP A 417 -34.15 -7.16 20.18
N ARG A 418 -34.88 -7.94 19.36
CA ARG A 418 -36.33 -8.07 19.49
C ARG A 418 -36.73 -8.78 20.80
N MET A 419 -35.96 -9.79 21.20
CA MET A 419 -36.21 -10.54 22.44
C MET A 419 -35.88 -9.71 23.69
N LEU A 420 -34.80 -8.93 23.67
CA LEU A 420 -34.47 -7.97 24.72
C LEU A 420 -35.55 -6.89 24.86
N LYS A 421 -36.12 -6.41 23.75
CA LYS A 421 -37.25 -5.46 23.77
C LYS A 421 -38.51 -6.07 24.42
N ASN A 422 -38.72 -7.37 24.24
CA ASN A 422 -39.88 -8.08 24.77
C ASN A 422 -39.62 -8.71 26.15
N PHE A 423 -38.55 -8.33 26.86
CA PHE A 423 -38.16 -8.86 28.18
C PHE A 423 -37.94 -10.39 28.22
N ARG A 424 -37.66 -11.01 27.07
CA ARG A 424 -37.35 -12.44 26.94
C ARG A 424 -35.84 -12.69 27.00
N TYR A 425 -35.27 -12.64 28.20
CA TYR A 425 -33.82 -12.72 28.39
C TYR A 425 -33.20 -14.09 28.07
N GLY A 426 -33.88 -15.18 28.46
CA GLY A 426 -33.39 -16.55 28.21
C GLY A 426 -33.28 -16.87 26.72
N ASP A 427 -34.33 -16.57 25.96
CA ASP A 427 -34.33 -16.78 24.50
C ASP A 427 -33.33 -15.87 23.79
N ALA A 428 -33.14 -14.64 24.28
CA ALA A 428 -32.15 -13.72 23.75
C ALA A 428 -30.73 -14.31 23.87
N LEU A 429 -30.41 -14.89 25.03
CA LEU A 429 -29.12 -15.55 25.27
C LEU A 429 -28.94 -16.77 24.35
N ASP A 430 -29.97 -17.60 24.20
CA ASP A 430 -29.91 -18.80 23.36
C ASP A 430 -29.74 -18.46 21.87
N SER A 431 -30.38 -17.39 21.41
CA SER A 431 -30.25 -16.92 20.03
C SER A 431 -28.82 -16.50 19.69
N VAL A 432 -28.09 -15.96 20.67
CA VAL A 432 -26.72 -15.47 20.53
C VAL A 432 -25.66 -16.56 20.70
N LEU A 433 -26.00 -17.64 21.40
CA LEU A 433 -25.15 -18.83 21.57
C LEU A 433 -25.21 -19.79 20.37
N ARG A 434 -26.07 -19.53 19.36
CA ARG A 434 -26.10 -20.30 18.11
C ARG A 434 -24.82 -20.12 17.29
N LYS A 435 -24.39 -21.18 16.62
CA LYS A 435 -23.22 -21.16 15.71
C LYS A 435 -23.41 -20.09 14.63
N GLY A 436 -22.45 -19.18 14.50
CA GLY A 436 -22.40 -18.15 13.43
C GLY A 436 -22.43 -16.70 13.91
N ILE A 437 -22.59 -16.46 15.22
CA ILE A 437 -22.59 -15.12 15.80
C ILE A 437 -21.19 -14.77 16.33
N THR A 438 -20.82 -13.49 16.24
CA THR A 438 -19.49 -13.03 16.65
C THR A 438 -19.34 -13.03 18.17
N THR A 439 -18.23 -13.51 18.71
CA THR A 439 -17.98 -13.51 20.16
C THR A 439 -18.20 -12.14 20.85
N PRO A 440 -17.80 -10.99 20.26
CA PRO A 440 -18.04 -9.68 20.87
C PRO A 440 -19.52 -9.31 20.99
N THR A 441 -20.36 -9.75 20.04
CA THR A 441 -21.82 -9.52 20.16
C THR A 441 -22.43 -10.31 21.31
N THR A 442 -21.89 -11.49 21.62
CA THR A 442 -22.30 -12.30 22.77
C THR A 442 -21.96 -11.65 24.09
N PHE A 443 -20.73 -11.15 24.22
CA PHE A 443 -20.33 -10.44 25.44
C PHE A 443 -21.07 -9.12 25.63
N ALA A 444 -21.33 -8.38 24.55
CA ALA A 444 -22.13 -7.17 24.63
C ALA A 444 -23.58 -7.48 25.07
N LEU A 445 -24.17 -8.60 24.66
CA LEU A 445 -25.48 -9.05 25.17
C LEU A 445 -25.42 -9.43 26.65
N LEU A 446 -24.37 -10.13 27.09
CA LEU A 446 -24.18 -10.46 28.50
C LEU A 446 -24.01 -9.21 29.37
N GLU A 447 -23.27 -8.22 28.89
CA GLU A 447 -23.10 -6.91 29.55
C GLU A 447 -24.44 -6.16 29.67
N GLU A 448 -25.22 -6.09 28.59
CA GLU A 448 -26.58 -5.53 28.62
C GLU A 448 -27.54 -6.28 29.55
N LEU A 449 -27.37 -7.60 29.70
CA LEU A 449 -28.14 -8.39 30.66
C LEU A 449 -27.74 -8.08 32.10
N ILE A 450 -26.45 -7.87 32.38
CA ILE A 450 -25.94 -7.45 33.70
C ILE A 450 -26.49 -6.05 34.03
N HIS A 451 -26.45 -5.11 33.10
CA HIS A 451 -26.96 -3.74 33.34
C HIS A 451 -28.48 -3.67 33.59
N ARG A 452 -29.24 -4.67 33.14
CA ARG A 452 -30.70 -4.74 33.33
C ARG A 452 -31.10 -5.65 34.48
N ASP A 453 -30.15 -6.16 35.26
CA ASP A 453 -30.33 -7.21 36.26
C ASP A 453 -31.08 -8.45 35.73
N GLY A 454 -31.00 -8.66 34.41
CA GLY A 454 -31.69 -9.74 33.69
C GLY A 454 -30.86 -11.02 33.57
N LEU A 455 -29.60 -11.01 34.03
CA LEU A 455 -28.68 -12.15 33.90
C LEU A 455 -29.16 -13.36 34.71
N THR A 456 -29.56 -13.17 35.97
CA THR A 456 -30.06 -14.25 36.83
C THR A 456 -31.35 -14.84 36.25
N ILE A 457 -32.24 -13.99 35.72
CA ILE A 457 -33.49 -14.40 35.05
C ILE A 457 -33.18 -15.20 33.78
N ALA A 458 -32.16 -14.81 33.01
CA ALA A 458 -31.75 -15.51 31.79
C ALA A 458 -31.14 -16.90 32.07
N LEU A 459 -30.50 -17.06 33.23
CA LEU A 459 -29.79 -18.27 33.64
C LEU A 459 -30.63 -19.20 34.52
N ALA A 460 -31.68 -18.70 35.17
CA ALA A 460 -32.58 -19.49 36.00
C ALA A 460 -33.39 -20.52 35.19
N ASN A 461 -33.74 -21.64 35.84
CA ASN A 461 -34.60 -22.69 35.29
C ASN A 461 -34.16 -23.27 33.94
N ARG A 462 -32.84 -23.41 33.71
CA ARG A 462 -32.32 -24.10 32.52
C ARG A 462 -32.14 -25.58 32.78
N ASN A 463 -32.36 -26.36 31.73
CA ASN A 463 -32.10 -27.79 31.72
C ASN A 463 -30.64 -28.05 31.33
N ASP A 464 -30.12 -29.24 31.61
CA ASP A 464 -28.73 -29.63 31.27
C ASP A 464 -28.35 -29.34 29.81
N LEU A 465 -29.28 -29.57 28.88
CA LEU A 465 -29.09 -29.36 27.43
C LEU A 465 -28.95 -27.88 27.06
N SER A 466 -29.65 -26.97 27.72
CA SER A 466 -29.55 -25.52 27.45
C SER A 466 -28.45 -24.83 28.27
N LEU A 467 -27.96 -25.49 29.32
CA LEU A 467 -26.81 -25.06 30.11
C LEU A 467 -25.48 -25.39 29.42
N GLU A 468 -25.40 -26.53 28.73
CA GLU A 468 -24.19 -27.00 28.05
C GLU A 468 -23.56 -25.94 27.09
N PRO A 469 -24.32 -25.27 26.19
CA PRO A 469 -23.77 -24.24 25.30
C PRO A 469 -23.18 -23.05 26.05
N ILE A 470 -23.79 -22.63 27.16
CA ILE A 470 -23.28 -21.52 27.99
C ILE A 470 -21.97 -21.92 28.64
N LEU A 471 -21.92 -23.10 29.28
CA LEU A 471 -20.71 -23.59 29.93
C LEU A 471 -19.58 -23.80 28.92
N LYS A 472 -19.87 -24.37 27.74
CA LYS A 472 -18.89 -24.49 26.65
C LYS A 472 -18.37 -23.12 26.19
N PHE A 473 -19.26 -22.14 26.06
CA PHE A 473 -18.90 -20.77 25.70
C PHE A 473 -17.98 -20.14 26.75
N LEU A 474 -18.28 -20.27 28.05
CA LEU A 474 -17.44 -19.78 29.14
C LEU A 474 -16.07 -20.48 29.18
N VAL A 475 -16.03 -21.82 29.07
CA VAL A 475 -14.78 -22.58 28.99
C VAL A 475 -13.92 -22.11 27.81
N GLN A 476 -14.52 -21.72 26.68
CA GLN A 476 -13.76 -21.22 25.54
C GLN A 476 -13.21 -19.81 25.75
N HIS A 477 -13.87 -18.97 26.56
CA HIS A 477 -13.61 -17.53 26.61
C HIS A 477 -13.05 -16.99 27.92
N ILE A 478 -12.98 -17.77 29.01
CA ILE A 478 -12.30 -17.34 30.25
C ILE A 478 -10.83 -17.00 30.02
N THR A 479 -10.16 -17.66 29.06
CA THR A 479 -8.76 -17.37 28.71
C THR A 479 -8.58 -16.05 27.93
N ASN A 480 -9.66 -15.37 27.54
CA ASN A 480 -9.56 -14.10 26.83
C ASN A 480 -9.54 -12.94 27.83
N PRO A 481 -8.44 -12.17 27.96
CA PRO A 481 -8.29 -11.14 29.00
C PRO A 481 -9.31 -10.01 28.87
N ARG A 482 -9.82 -9.74 27.66
CA ARG A 482 -10.82 -8.69 27.40
C ARG A 482 -12.19 -8.98 27.99
N HIS A 483 -12.57 -10.25 28.06
CA HIS A 483 -13.89 -10.69 28.48
C HIS A 483 -13.84 -11.50 29.77
N CYS A 484 -12.65 -11.65 30.37
CA CYS A 484 -12.43 -12.43 31.58
C CYS A 484 -13.31 -11.97 32.73
N ILE A 485 -13.45 -10.65 32.94
CA ILE A 485 -14.25 -10.07 34.03
C ILE A 485 -15.74 -10.43 33.84
N LEU A 486 -16.30 -10.14 32.67
CA LEU A 486 -17.69 -10.49 32.36
C LEU A 486 -17.92 -12.01 32.41
N ALA A 487 -16.97 -12.81 31.93
CA ALA A 487 -17.05 -14.26 31.98
C ALA A 487 -16.99 -14.80 33.41
N SER A 488 -16.20 -14.19 34.31
CA SER A 488 -16.17 -14.55 35.73
C SER A 488 -17.46 -14.18 36.44
N ASP A 489 -18.06 -13.03 36.13
CA ASP A 489 -19.34 -12.62 36.72
C ASP A 489 -20.46 -13.59 36.33
N VAL A 490 -20.52 -13.97 35.05
CA VAL A 490 -21.47 -14.99 34.56
C VAL A 490 -21.18 -16.37 35.15
N ALA A 491 -19.91 -16.75 35.32
CA ALA A 491 -19.55 -18.02 35.95
C ALA A 491 -19.93 -18.05 37.43
N ASN A 492 -19.73 -16.96 38.17
CA ASN A 492 -20.14 -16.83 39.57
C ASN A 492 -21.67 -16.94 39.69
N ALA A 493 -22.43 -16.22 38.87
CA ALA A 493 -23.89 -16.31 38.84
C ALA A 493 -24.38 -17.74 38.51
N LEU A 494 -23.70 -18.44 37.60
CA LEU A 494 -24.00 -19.85 37.30
C LEU A 494 -23.71 -20.78 38.48
N ILE A 495 -22.59 -20.59 39.17
CA ILE A 495 -22.23 -21.40 40.33
C ILE A 495 -23.26 -21.17 41.44
N GLU A 496 -23.64 -19.93 41.73
CA GLU A 496 -24.64 -19.62 42.76
C GLU A 496 -26.00 -20.28 42.50
N ILE A 497 -26.51 -20.21 41.26
CA ILE A 497 -27.82 -20.77 40.89
C ILE A 497 -27.79 -22.31 40.90
N TYR A 498 -26.73 -22.92 40.38
CA TYR A 498 -26.66 -24.37 40.17
C TYR A 498 -25.87 -25.13 41.25
N THR A 499 -25.43 -24.47 42.32
CA THR A 499 -24.81 -25.13 43.50
C THR A 499 -25.64 -26.32 44.02
N PRO A 500 -26.98 -26.21 44.17
CA PRO A 500 -27.80 -27.32 44.68
C PRO A 500 -27.94 -28.51 43.72
N THR A 501 -27.66 -28.31 42.43
CA THR A 501 -27.87 -29.31 41.37
C THR A 501 -26.59 -29.96 40.86
N LEU A 502 -25.43 -29.57 41.40
CA LEU A 502 -24.13 -30.20 41.16
C LEU A 502 -24.15 -31.66 41.62
N GLY A 503 -23.65 -32.57 40.76
CA GLY A 503 -23.63 -34.02 41.03
C GLY A 503 -24.81 -34.82 40.46
N LEU A 504 -25.86 -34.17 39.92
CA LEU A 504 -26.98 -34.86 39.28
C LEU A 504 -26.69 -35.28 37.84
N SER A 505 -25.82 -34.53 37.14
CA SER A 505 -25.57 -34.69 35.71
C SER A 505 -24.06 -34.75 35.41
N PRO A 506 -23.55 -35.92 34.95
CA PRO A 506 -22.11 -36.09 34.71
C PRO A 506 -21.58 -35.21 33.57
N LEU A 507 -22.44 -34.78 32.65
CA LEU A 507 -22.07 -33.90 31.54
C LEU A 507 -21.75 -32.48 32.03
N VAL A 508 -22.60 -31.94 32.90
CA VAL A 508 -22.45 -30.60 33.48
C VAL A 508 -21.26 -30.57 34.43
N ASP A 509 -21.10 -31.60 35.28
CA ASP A 509 -19.96 -31.75 36.17
C ASP A 509 -18.63 -31.85 35.38
N GLY A 510 -18.64 -32.56 34.26
CA GLY A 510 -17.48 -32.64 33.35
C GLY A 510 -17.13 -31.29 32.69
N LEU A 511 -18.09 -30.37 32.55
CA LEU A 511 -17.85 -29.01 32.06
C LEU A 511 -17.36 -28.08 33.17
N PHE A 512 -17.91 -28.15 34.38
CA PHE A 512 -17.40 -27.42 35.53
C PHE A 512 -15.98 -27.83 35.90
N ASN A 513 -15.64 -29.12 35.83
CA ASN A 513 -14.27 -29.59 36.03
C ASN A 513 -13.30 -29.06 34.96
N ARG A 514 -13.75 -28.94 33.70
CA ARG A 514 -12.97 -28.29 32.64
C ARG A 514 -12.81 -26.79 32.87
N LEU A 515 -13.86 -26.12 33.34
CA LEU A 515 -13.84 -24.71 33.72
C LEU A 515 -12.80 -24.47 34.82
N ARG A 516 -12.86 -25.26 35.90
CA ARG A 516 -11.91 -25.21 37.01
C ARG A 516 -10.48 -25.40 36.55
N ARG A 517 -10.19 -26.46 35.76
CA ARG A 517 -8.84 -26.68 35.22
C ARG A 517 -8.32 -25.49 34.44
N LYS A 518 -9.16 -24.87 33.60
CA LYS A 518 -8.76 -23.68 32.83
C LYS A 518 -8.51 -22.47 33.72
N VAL A 519 -9.32 -22.27 34.75
CA VAL A 519 -9.10 -21.20 35.73
C VAL A 519 -7.78 -21.42 36.48
N ASP A 520 -7.48 -22.67 36.87
CA ASP A 520 -6.21 -23.01 37.53
C ASP A 520 -5.00 -22.79 36.60
N GLU A 521 -5.12 -23.12 35.30
CA GLU A 521 -4.11 -22.83 34.28
C GLU A 521 -3.90 -21.31 34.10
N GLU A 522 -4.99 -20.54 34.03
CA GLU A 522 -4.94 -19.08 33.89
C GLU A 522 -4.32 -18.41 35.13
N LEU A 523 -4.65 -18.89 36.34
CA LEU A 523 -4.05 -18.38 37.58
C LEU A 523 -2.54 -18.62 37.63
N LYS A 524 -2.06 -19.77 37.14
CA LYS A 524 -0.61 -20.03 37.00
C LYS A 524 0.02 -19.06 36.00
N PHE A 525 -0.59 -18.88 34.84
CA PHE A 525 -0.11 -17.95 33.82
C PHE A 525 -0.05 -16.49 34.32
N GLN A 526 -1.06 -16.04 35.07
CA GLN A 526 -1.07 -14.70 35.67
C GLN A 526 0.04 -14.51 36.70
N ARG A 527 0.38 -15.54 37.50
CA ARG A 527 1.53 -15.48 38.43
C ARG A 527 2.85 -15.31 37.67
N GLU A 528 3.04 -16.04 36.58
CA GLU A 528 4.21 -15.90 35.71
C GLU A 528 4.28 -14.49 35.08
N LEU A 529 3.14 -13.95 34.61
CA LEU A 529 3.07 -12.58 34.09
C LEU A 529 3.45 -11.52 35.13
N ILE A 530 3.01 -11.68 36.39
CA ILE A 530 3.38 -10.77 37.47
C ILE A 530 4.89 -10.82 37.73
N ALA A 531 5.50 -12.02 37.69
CA ALA A 531 6.95 -12.17 37.82
C ALA A 531 7.70 -11.47 36.67
N VAL A 532 7.25 -11.64 35.42
CA VAL A 532 7.85 -10.96 34.25
C VAL A 532 7.69 -9.45 34.34
N ARG A 533 6.53 -8.96 34.80
CA ARG A 533 6.31 -7.52 35.03
C ARG A 533 7.28 -6.98 36.07
N GLY A 534 7.47 -7.68 37.19
CA GLY A 534 8.46 -7.30 38.20
C GLY A 534 9.88 -7.23 37.62
N ALA A 535 10.27 -8.19 36.77
CA ALA A 535 11.56 -8.15 36.08
C ALA A 535 11.68 -6.96 35.12
N LEU A 536 10.63 -6.65 34.37
CA LEU A 536 10.59 -5.50 33.45
C LEU A 536 10.70 -4.17 34.21
N ASP A 537 10.00 -4.04 35.34
CA ASP A 537 10.05 -2.85 36.18
C ASP A 537 11.46 -2.63 36.74
N MET A 538 12.19 -3.70 37.11
CA MET A 538 13.60 -3.60 37.47
C MET A 538 14.47 -3.09 36.32
N VAL A 539 14.25 -3.56 35.08
CA VAL A 539 14.98 -3.08 33.90
C VAL A 539 14.67 -1.61 33.62
N PHE A 540 13.41 -1.19 33.70
CA PHE A 540 13.04 0.22 33.51
C PHE A 540 13.62 1.13 34.61
N ALA A 541 13.61 0.69 35.86
CA ALA A 541 14.24 1.42 36.96
C ALA A 541 15.75 1.56 36.74
N SER A 542 16.43 0.49 36.29
CA SER A 542 17.87 0.53 35.99
C SER A 542 18.21 1.46 34.82
N SER A 543 17.39 1.49 33.78
CA SER A 543 17.54 2.40 32.63
C SER A 543 17.39 3.86 33.04
N GLN A 544 16.42 4.18 33.90
CA GLN A 544 16.25 5.54 34.42
C GLN A 544 17.42 5.99 35.31
N GLN A 545 18.00 5.10 36.11
CA GLN A 545 19.19 5.41 36.90
C GLN A 545 20.44 5.58 36.01
N GLY A 546 20.57 4.79 34.94
CA GLY A 546 21.63 4.93 33.95
C GLY A 546 21.61 6.30 33.25
N ASN A 547 20.43 6.77 32.85
CA ASN A 547 20.27 8.11 32.28
C ASN A 547 20.60 9.23 33.27
N LYS A 548 20.23 9.10 34.55
CA LYS A 548 20.61 10.08 35.58
C LYS A 548 22.12 10.13 35.82
N ARG A 549 22.81 8.98 35.78
CA ARG A 549 24.28 8.92 35.85
C ARG A 549 24.94 9.51 34.60
N ALA A 550 24.43 9.26 33.40
CA ALA A 550 24.95 9.84 32.17
C ALA A 550 24.80 11.37 32.14
N VAL A 551 23.67 11.91 32.62
CA VAL A 551 23.46 13.35 32.77
C VAL A 551 24.36 13.95 33.85
N ALA A 552 24.58 13.25 34.97
CA ALA A 552 25.48 13.70 36.02
C ALA A 552 26.96 13.72 35.59
N ILE A 553 27.40 12.76 34.78
CA ILE A 553 28.76 12.74 34.23
C ILE A 553 28.97 13.91 33.26
N ASN A 554 27.99 14.19 32.38
CA ASN A 554 28.07 15.33 31.47
C ASN A 554 28.01 16.70 32.18
N ALA A 555 27.42 16.77 33.38
CA ALA A 555 27.36 17.99 34.19
C ALA A 555 28.61 18.24 35.04
N ILE A 556 29.53 17.27 35.15
CA ILE A 556 30.81 17.42 35.86
C ILE A 556 31.96 17.75 34.88
N THR A 557 31.72 17.64 33.57
CA THR A 557 32.69 17.92 32.50
C THR A 557 32.46 19.25 31.75
N VAL A 558 31.70 20.18 32.33
CA VAL A 558 31.61 21.59 31.92
C VAL A 558 32.01 22.42 33.13
#